data_AF-A0A7T3T1W7-F1
#
_entry.id   AF-A0A7T3T1W7-F1
#
_cell.length_a   1.000
_cell.length_b   1.000
_cell.length_c   1.000
_cell.angle_alpha   90.00
_cell.angle_beta   90.00
_cell.angle_gamma   90.00
#
_symmetry.space_group_name_H-M   'P 1'
#
loop_
_entity.id
_entity.type
_entity.pdbx_description
1 polymer ?
#
loop_
_entity_poly.entity_id
_entity_poly.type
_entity_poly.pdbx_seq_one_letter_code
_entity_poly.pdbx_strand_id
1 'polypeptide(L)'
;MLPMRPMKMGGDYLIFGENSLEYLKELDGEKAIIVHDGFFLKESGYFEEIKQYLVEAGFQVDEFSGIESDPSFATVLKGAEKMKSFNPDWIIAVGGGSVMDAAKAMWIYYEHPEMNELSQLVKPIPKLREKAKMCCIPTSSGTGSEVSRSVVISDSKTHKKNGVGDMEMMPDIAILEPKLTISLPKSITAATGMDALTHAIEARVSRRSNMVADALADKAIREIYKNIITAFKEPENIHAREKMLISATISGIAFTNVSLGIVHSLSHPIGGKFNVPHGLSNAIILPYVIEFNSQDKETKRIYDEIAQMLDKNRNLVEIVEELNKQLNIPKTLKEYINNDIEFESNIQELAKDAMADGCTKTNPIIPTINEFEDLFRKCYYG
;
A
#
# COMPACT_ATOMS: atom_id res chain seq x y z
N MET A 1 -24.41 -7.52 21.62
CA MET A 1 -23.73 -8.48 20.72
C MET A 1 -22.86 -7.64 19.79
N LEU A 2 -21.53 -7.83 19.78
CA LEU A 2 -20.70 -7.12 18.80
C LEU A 2 -21.13 -7.61 17.40
N PRO A 3 -21.26 -6.72 16.41
CA PRO A 3 -21.65 -7.14 15.07
C PRO A 3 -20.63 -8.13 14.52
N MET A 4 -21.09 -9.14 13.77
CA MET A 4 -20.21 -10.04 13.04
C MET A 4 -19.29 -9.22 12.12
N ARG A 5 -17.97 -9.45 12.21
CA ARG A 5 -16.97 -8.77 11.38
C ARG A 5 -16.24 -9.81 10.55
N PRO A 6 -16.52 -9.94 9.23
CA PRO A 6 -15.77 -10.86 8.38
C PRO A 6 -14.33 -10.36 8.21
N MET A 7 -13.40 -11.31 8.09
CA MET A 7 -12.05 -11.05 7.58
C MET A 7 -11.85 -11.81 6.28
N LYS A 8 -11.30 -11.14 5.27
CA LYS A 8 -10.85 -11.77 4.02
C LYS A 8 -9.32 -11.90 4.12
N MET A 9 -8.83 -13.14 4.17
CA MET A 9 -7.41 -13.42 4.48
C MET A 9 -6.49 -13.37 3.25
N GLY A 10 -7.07 -13.21 2.07
CA GLY A 10 -6.41 -13.32 0.77
C GLY A 10 -7.45 -13.67 -0.29
N GLY A 11 -7.04 -13.63 -1.56
CA GLY A 11 -7.83 -14.18 -2.64
C GLY A 11 -7.86 -15.71 -2.57
N ASP A 12 -7.82 -16.34 -3.72
CA ASP A 12 -7.70 -17.80 -3.86
C ASP A 12 -6.31 -18.28 -3.43
N TYR A 13 -5.25 -17.60 -3.89
CA TYR A 13 -3.86 -18.04 -3.65
C TYR A 13 -2.89 -16.91 -3.35
N LEU A 14 -1.92 -17.22 -2.47
CA LEU A 14 -0.73 -16.42 -2.24
C LEU A 14 0.49 -17.28 -2.57
N ILE A 15 1.19 -16.93 -3.65
CA ILE A 15 2.38 -17.63 -4.13
C ILE A 15 3.60 -16.81 -3.75
N PHE A 16 4.65 -17.42 -3.21
CA PHE A 16 5.83 -16.69 -2.74
C PHE A 16 7.10 -17.53 -2.87
N GLY A 17 8.24 -16.83 -2.91
CA GLY A 17 9.56 -17.42 -3.05
C GLY A 17 10.16 -17.15 -4.43
N GLU A 18 11.42 -17.53 -4.59
CA GLU A 18 12.11 -17.41 -5.89
C GLU A 18 11.46 -18.32 -6.94
N ASN A 19 11.32 -17.79 -8.16
CA ASN A 19 10.67 -18.42 -9.31
C ASN A 19 9.15 -18.61 -9.13
N SER A 20 8.54 -17.83 -8.24
CA SER A 20 7.08 -17.88 -8.02
C SER A 20 6.26 -17.45 -9.25
N LEU A 21 6.88 -16.72 -10.19
CA LEU A 21 6.28 -16.38 -11.49
C LEU A 21 5.88 -17.61 -12.31
N GLU A 22 6.54 -18.76 -12.12
CA GLU A 22 6.23 -19.99 -12.85
C GLU A 22 4.79 -20.48 -12.60
N TYR A 23 4.18 -20.09 -11.47
CA TYR A 23 2.77 -20.38 -11.17
C TYR A 23 1.80 -19.82 -12.23
N LEU A 24 2.21 -18.82 -13.02
CA LEU A 24 1.42 -18.34 -14.16
C LEU A 24 1.09 -19.45 -15.18
N LYS A 25 1.88 -20.52 -15.24
CA LYS A 25 1.63 -21.71 -16.07
C LYS A 25 0.44 -22.55 -15.60
N GLU A 26 0.07 -22.42 -14.33
CA GLU A 26 -1.00 -23.16 -13.67
C GLU A 26 -2.35 -22.41 -13.73
N LEU A 27 -2.39 -21.22 -14.35
CA LEU A 27 -3.63 -20.49 -14.53
C LEU A 27 -4.45 -21.08 -15.66
N ASP A 28 -5.76 -21.19 -15.45
CA ASP A 28 -6.72 -21.57 -16.48
C ASP A 28 -7.41 -20.31 -17.06
N GLY A 29 -7.49 -20.21 -18.38
CA GLY A 29 -8.19 -19.16 -19.11
C GLY A 29 -7.77 -19.08 -20.57
N GLU A 30 -8.27 -18.09 -21.29
CA GLU A 30 -8.03 -17.88 -22.72
C GLU A 30 -7.26 -16.59 -23.01
N LYS A 31 -7.50 -15.52 -22.24
CA LYS A 31 -6.99 -14.18 -22.55
C LYS A 31 -6.51 -13.40 -21.33
N ALA A 32 -5.21 -13.14 -21.27
CA ALA A 32 -4.59 -12.36 -20.21
C ALA A 32 -4.17 -10.96 -20.70
N ILE A 33 -4.47 -9.92 -19.94
CA ILE A 33 -3.90 -8.58 -20.15
C ILE A 33 -2.90 -8.26 -19.03
N ILE A 34 -1.66 -7.91 -19.41
CA ILE A 34 -0.62 -7.49 -18.46
C ILE A 34 -0.68 -5.97 -18.30
N VAL A 35 -0.91 -5.49 -17.07
CA VAL A 35 -0.93 -4.06 -16.72
C VAL A 35 0.35 -3.70 -15.98
N HIS A 36 1.14 -2.73 -16.47
CA HIS A 36 2.44 -2.39 -15.89
C HIS A 36 2.89 -0.94 -16.19
N ASP A 37 3.90 -0.43 -15.47
CA ASP A 37 4.43 0.94 -15.64
C ASP A 37 5.51 1.09 -16.73
N GLY A 38 6.02 -0.03 -17.25
CA GLY A 38 6.68 -0.08 -18.57
C GLY A 38 8.18 -0.29 -18.55
N PHE A 39 8.91 0.63 -17.93
CA PHE A 39 10.33 0.79 -18.25
C PHE A 39 11.19 -0.36 -17.70
N PHE A 40 11.23 -0.52 -16.38
CA PHE A 40 12.12 -1.50 -15.75
C PHE A 40 11.73 -2.94 -16.06
N LEU A 41 10.43 -3.25 -16.07
CA LEU A 41 9.94 -4.61 -16.28
C LEU A 41 10.33 -5.16 -17.66
N LYS A 42 10.38 -4.29 -18.68
CA LYS A 42 10.81 -4.66 -20.04
C LYS A 42 12.33 -4.76 -20.15
N GLU A 43 13.09 -3.81 -19.61
CA GLU A 43 14.57 -3.86 -19.67
C GLU A 43 15.18 -5.05 -18.93
N SER A 44 14.56 -5.46 -17.81
CA SER A 44 15.01 -6.60 -17.00
C SER A 44 14.67 -7.98 -17.58
N GLY A 45 13.85 -8.04 -18.64
CA GLY A 45 13.39 -9.30 -19.25
C GLY A 45 12.21 -9.97 -18.56
N TYR A 46 11.82 -9.52 -17.36
CA TYR A 46 10.69 -10.11 -16.61
C TYR A 46 9.35 -9.98 -17.32
N PHE A 47 9.13 -8.92 -18.11
CA PHE A 47 7.92 -8.80 -18.92
C PHE A 47 7.79 -9.97 -19.91
N GLU A 48 8.87 -10.29 -20.62
CA GLU A 48 8.87 -11.39 -21.59
C GLU A 48 8.77 -12.74 -20.89
N GLU A 49 9.39 -12.91 -19.72
CA GLU A 49 9.25 -14.12 -18.89
C GLU A 49 7.78 -14.35 -18.47
N ILE A 50 7.12 -13.33 -17.91
CA ILE A 50 5.71 -13.38 -17.49
C ILE A 50 4.81 -13.71 -18.69
N LYS A 51 5.02 -13.01 -19.81
CA LYS A 51 4.27 -13.25 -21.05
C LYS A 51 4.48 -14.67 -21.57
N GLN A 52 5.71 -15.18 -21.53
CA GLN A 52 6.04 -16.53 -21.98
C GLN A 52 5.35 -17.60 -21.12
N TYR A 53 5.33 -17.44 -19.79
CA TYR A 53 4.60 -18.38 -18.91
C TYR A 53 3.10 -18.40 -19.17
N LEU A 54 2.49 -17.24 -19.44
CA LEU A 54 1.08 -17.17 -19.84
C LEU A 54 0.83 -17.83 -21.21
N VAL A 55 1.70 -17.62 -22.20
CA VAL A 55 1.59 -18.28 -23.52
C VAL A 55 1.75 -19.80 -23.39
N GLU A 56 2.65 -20.27 -22.52
CA GLU A 56 2.82 -21.71 -22.22
C GLU A 56 1.57 -22.31 -21.57
N ALA A 57 0.85 -21.55 -20.75
CA ALA A 57 -0.44 -21.95 -20.19
C ALA A 57 -1.60 -21.90 -21.22
N GLY A 58 -1.34 -21.42 -22.43
CA GLY A 58 -2.32 -21.37 -23.52
C GLY A 58 -3.03 -20.02 -23.72
N PHE A 59 -2.61 -18.96 -23.02
CA PHE A 59 -3.24 -17.64 -23.15
C PHE A 59 -2.85 -16.91 -24.43
N GLN A 60 -3.82 -16.21 -25.02
CA GLN A 60 -3.53 -15.03 -25.81
C GLN A 60 -3.22 -13.86 -24.86
N VAL A 61 -2.10 -13.16 -25.08
CA VAL A 61 -1.63 -12.10 -24.18
C VAL A 61 -1.63 -10.74 -24.88
N ASP A 62 -2.18 -9.72 -24.22
CA ASP A 62 -2.05 -8.29 -24.59
C ASP A 62 -1.46 -7.49 -23.41
N GLU A 63 -1.02 -6.26 -23.66
CA GLU A 63 -0.39 -5.38 -22.66
C GLU A 63 -1.08 -4.03 -22.55
N PHE A 64 -1.19 -3.49 -21.34
CA PHE A 64 -1.48 -2.08 -21.10
C PHE A 64 -0.36 -1.49 -20.24
N SER A 65 0.35 -0.51 -20.79
CA SER A 65 1.54 0.06 -20.17
C SER A 65 1.45 1.57 -19.98
N GLY A 66 2.41 2.14 -19.24
CA GLY A 66 2.51 3.58 -19.03
C GLY A 66 1.66 4.10 -17.88
N ILE A 67 1.46 3.28 -16.85
CA ILE A 67 0.81 3.73 -15.61
C ILE A 67 1.70 4.74 -14.89
N GLU A 68 1.17 5.95 -14.71
CA GLU A 68 1.83 7.01 -13.95
C GLU A 68 1.78 6.77 -12.43
N SER A 69 2.66 7.45 -11.69
CA SER A 69 2.51 7.56 -10.24
C SER A 69 1.23 8.32 -9.91
N ASP A 70 0.48 7.87 -8.90
CA ASP A 70 -0.84 8.42 -8.55
C ASP A 70 -1.82 8.41 -9.74
N PRO A 71 -2.18 7.22 -10.24
CA PRO A 71 -2.82 7.03 -11.54
C PRO A 71 -4.09 7.85 -11.68
N SER A 72 -4.24 8.50 -12.84
CA SER A 72 -5.40 9.32 -13.15
C SER A 72 -6.59 8.47 -13.59
N PHE A 73 -7.78 9.01 -13.36
CA PHE A 73 -9.01 8.40 -13.87
C PHE A 73 -9.02 8.26 -15.40
N ALA A 74 -8.34 9.18 -16.11
CA ALA A 74 -8.21 9.09 -17.57
C ALA A 74 -7.39 7.88 -18.02
N THR A 75 -6.32 7.53 -17.30
CA THR A 75 -5.53 6.31 -17.55
C THR A 75 -6.36 5.06 -17.28
N VAL A 76 -7.16 5.06 -16.20
CA VAL A 76 -8.09 3.96 -15.88
C VAL A 76 -9.07 3.70 -17.02
N LEU A 77 -9.75 4.72 -17.53
CA LEU A 77 -10.73 4.53 -18.61
C LEU A 77 -10.08 4.02 -19.90
N LYS A 78 -8.87 4.48 -20.25
CA LYS A 78 -8.13 3.96 -21.40
C LYS A 78 -7.79 2.48 -21.25
N GLY A 79 -7.35 2.06 -20.07
CA GLY A 79 -7.09 0.66 -19.76
C GLY A 79 -8.35 -0.20 -19.83
N ALA A 80 -9.46 0.27 -19.26
CA ALA A 80 -10.74 -0.41 -19.30
C ALA A 80 -11.29 -0.56 -20.73
N GLU A 81 -11.18 0.47 -21.59
CA GLU A 81 -11.57 0.37 -23.00
C GLU A 81 -10.69 -0.60 -23.79
N LYS A 82 -9.39 -0.68 -23.45
CA LYS A 82 -8.51 -1.71 -24.02
C LYS A 82 -8.95 -3.11 -23.58
N MET A 83 -9.25 -3.31 -22.29
CA MET A 83 -9.78 -4.57 -21.77
C MET A 83 -11.08 -4.95 -22.47
N LYS A 84 -12.01 -4.01 -22.66
CA LYS A 84 -13.28 -4.23 -23.38
C LYS A 84 -13.07 -4.68 -24.83
N SER A 85 -12.07 -4.12 -25.50
CA SER A 85 -11.74 -4.49 -26.89
C SER A 85 -11.07 -5.86 -26.99
N PHE A 86 -10.21 -6.21 -26.04
CA PHE A 86 -9.49 -7.48 -26.01
C PHE A 86 -10.31 -8.65 -25.43
N ASN A 87 -11.18 -8.32 -24.48
CA ASN A 87 -12.02 -9.21 -23.67
C ASN A 87 -11.21 -10.25 -22.86
N PRO A 88 -10.32 -9.81 -21.95
CA PRO A 88 -9.54 -10.71 -21.11
C PRO A 88 -10.41 -11.39 -20.05
N ASP A 89 -10.03 -12.61 -19.67
CA ASP A 89 -10.51 -13.31 -18.48
C ASP A 89 -9.50 -13.26 -17.32
N TRP A 90 -8.29 -12.76 -17.57
CA TRP A 90 -7.29 -12.45 -16.55
C TRP A 90 -6.69 -11.06 -16.71
N ILE A 91 -6.62 -10.32 -15.60
CA ILE A 91 -5.88 -9.08 -15.47
C ILE A 91 -4.66 -9.36 -14.60
N ILE A 92 -3.46 -9.20 -15.17
CA ILE A 92 -2.18 -9.45 -14.50
C ILE A 92 -1.52 -8.09 -14.21
N ALA A 93 -1.61 -7.59 -12.99
CA ALA A 93 -1.02 -6.32 -12.59
C ALA A 93 0.40 -6.52 -12.06
N VAL A 94 1.40 -5.95 -12.73
CA VAL A 94 2.82 -6.11 -12.39
C VAL A 94 3.43 -4.75 -12.11
N GLY A 95 3.64 -4.44 -10.83
CA GLY A 95 4.16 -3.13 -10.43
C GLY A 95 3.99 -2.80 -8.96
N GLY A 96 4.22 -1.54 -8.61
CA GLY A 96 3.91 -1.01 -7.27
C GLY A 96 2.42 -0.71 -7.07
N GLY A 97 2.09 -0.02 -5.97
CA GLY A 97 0.70 0.35 -5.63
C GLY A 97 -0.04 1.07 -6.75
N SER A 98 0.61 2.03 -7.44
CA SER A 98 0.01 2.76 -8.57
C SER A 98 -0.50 1.83 -9.68
N VAL A 99 0.28 0.82 -10.07
CA VAL A 99 -0.11 -0.15 -11.10
C VAL A 99 -1.27 -1.01 -10.63
N MET A 100 -1.19 -1.54 -9.41
CA MET A 100 -2.23 -2.39 -8.85
C MET A 100 -3.55 -1.65 -8.65
N ASP A 101 -3.51 -0.41 -8.15
CA ASP A 101 -4.68 0.43 -7.95
C ASP A 101 -5.32 0.82 -9.30
N ALA A 102 -4.51 1.19 -10.29
CA ALA A 102 -4.98 1.46 -11.65
C ALA A 102 -5.65 0.22 -12.26
N ALA A 103 -5.03 -0.96 -12.13
CA ALA A 103 -5.55 -2.21 -12.67
C ALA A 103 -6.86 -2.65 -11.97
N LYS A 104 -6.97 -2.49 -10.65
CA LYS A 104 -8.23 -2.74 -9.92
C LYS A 104 -9.33 -1.79 -10.37
N ALA A 105 -9.01 -0.51 -10.58
CA ALA A 105 -9.98 0.43 -11.10
C ALA A 105 -10.39 0.05 -12.53
N MET A 106 -9.45 -0.27 -13.42
CA MET A 106 -9.74 -0.74 -14.78
C MET A 106 -10.65 -1.97 -14.77
N TRP A 107 -10.41 -2.90 -13.85
CA TRP A 107 -11.23 -4.09 -13.67
C TRP A 107 -12.69 -3.75 -13.37
N ILE A 108 -12.95 -2.80 -12.48
CA ILE A 108 -14.31 -2.33 -12.17
C ILE A 108 -15.01 -1.79 -13.41
N TYR A 109 -14.36 -0.89 -14.14
CA TYR A 109 -14.94 -0.29 -15.36
C TYR A 109 -15.03 -1.27 -16.54
N TYR A 110 -14.20 -2.31 -16.56
CA TYR A 110 -14.29 -3.39 -17.52
C TYR A 110 -15.48 -4.31 -17.23
N GLU A 111 -15.68 -4.68 -15.97
CA GLU A 111 -16.83 -5.49 -15.52
C GLU A 111 -18.15 -4.72 -15.70
N HIS A 112 -18.16 -3.42 -15.37
CA HIS A 112 -19.34 -2.54 -15.36
C HIS A 112 -19.17 -1.35 -16.31
N PRO A 113 -19.26 -1.54 -17.64
CA PRO A 113 -18.99 -0.51 -18.65
C PRO A 113 -20.04 0.63 -18.68
N GLU A 114 -21.15 0.50 -17.95
CA GLU A 114 -22.09 1.59 -17.70
C GLU A 114 -21.57 2.63 -16.70
N MET A 115 -20.55 2.28 -15.91
CA MET A 115 -19.79 3.24 -15.12
C MET A 115 -18.78 3.96 -16.03
N ASN A 116 -18.72 5.29 -15.96
CA ASN A 116 -17.82 6.12 -16.77
C ASN A 116 -17.38 7.42 -16.07
N GLU A 117 -17.79 7.64 -14.82
CA GLU A 117 -17.39 8.79 -14.01
C GLU A 117 -16.73 8.33 -12.71
N LEU A 118 -15.67 9.04 -12.30
CA LEU A 118 -14.97 8.77 -11.04
C LEU A 118 -15.88 8.88 -9.81
N SER A 119 -16.92 9.72 -9.89
CA SER A 119 -17.96 9.87 -8.85
C SER A 119 -18.72 8.58 -8.55
N GLN A 120 -18.72 7.62 -9.48
CA GLN A 120 -19.36 6.32 -9.34
C GLN A 120 -18.46 5.29 -8.64
N LEU A 121 -17.17 5.57 -8.47
CA LEU A 121 -16.23 4.72 -7.74
C LEU A 121 -16.44 4.86 -6.22
N VAL A 122 -17.58 4.37 -5.75
CA VAL A 122 -18.03 4.47 -4.36
C VAL A 122 -18.49 3.12 -3.83
N LYS A 123 -18.52 2.99 -2.50
CA LYS A 123 -18.97 1.76 -1.83
C LYS A 123 -20.51 1.67 -1.82
N PRO A 124 -21.13 0.49 -2.02
CA PRO A 124 -20.52 -0.80 -2.34
C PRO A 124 -20.05 -0.88 -3.79
N ILE A 125 -18.92 -1.55 -4.00
CA ILE A 125 -18.44 -1.84 -5.35
C ILE A 125 -19.35 -2.92 -5.99
N PRO A 126 -19.79 -2.73 -7.25
CA PRO A 126 -20.54 -3.77 -7.96
C PRO A 126 -19.76 -5.08 -8.06
N LYS A 127 -20.47 -6.20 -8.16
CA LYS A 127 -19.87 -7.53 -8.16
C LYS A 127 -18.85 -7.69 -9.28
N LEU A 128 -17.66 -8.18 -8.98
CA LEU A 128 -16.60 -8.43 -9.97
C LEU A 128 -16.51 -9.94 -10.27
N ARG A 129 -15.57 -10.34 -11.14
CA ARG A 129 -15.31 -11.73 -11.53
C ARG A 129 -16.41 -12.34 -12.40
N GLU A 130 -17.19 -11.52 -13.11
CA GLU A 130 -18.12 -12.02 -14.12
C GLU A 130 -17.44 -12.14 -15.49
N LYS A 131 -16.45 -11.28 -15.76
CA LYS A 131 -15.65 -11.29 -16.98
C LYS A 131 -14.20 -11.68 -16.74
N ALA A 132 -13.56 -11.19 -15.67
CA ALA A 132 -12.14 -11.46 -15.42
C ALA A 132 -11.79 -11.66 -13.94
N LYS A 133 -10.74 -12.44 -13.70
CA LYS A 133 -10.03 -12.52 -12.42
C LYS A 133 -8.81 -11.61 -12.41
N MET A 134 -8.31 -11.30 -11.22
CA MET A 134 -7.15 -10.44 -11.04
C MET A 134 -6.00 -11.13 -10.30
N CYS A 135 -4.81 -11.10 -10.92
CA CYS A 135 -3.55 -11.52 -10.33
C CYS A 135 -2.63 -10.29 -10.16
N CYS A 136 -2.07 -10.12 -8.97
CA CYS A 136 -1.12 -9.06 -8.67
C CYS A 136 0.28 -9.62 -8.43
N ILE A 137 1.28 -8.95 -9.02
CA ILE A 137 2.70 -9.27 -8.90
C ILE A 137 3.42 -8.00 -8.42
N PRO A 138 3.52 -7.78 -7.09
CA PRO A 138 4.13 -6.57 -6.55
C PRO A 138 5.62 -6.48 -6.87
N THR A 139 6.06 -5.33 -7.38
CA THR A 139 7.49 -5.00 -7.58
C THR A 139 8.05 -4.13 -6.46
N SER A 140 7.27 -3.90 -5.40
CA SER A 140 7.65 -3.12 -4.22
C SER A 140 7.19 -3.78 -2.93
N SER A 141 7.96 -3.61 -1.86
CA SER A 141 7.69 -4.21 -0.54
C SER A 141 7.09 -3.19 0.43
N GLY A 142 5.90 -2.63 0.11
CA GLY A 142 5.27 -1.59 0.93
C GLY A 142 3.75 -1.63 0.98
N THR A 143 3.13 -1.37 -0.18
CA THR A 143 1.70 -1.00 -0.24
C THR A 143 0.73 -2.10 0.20
N GLY A 144 1.11 -3.37 0.05
CA GLY A 144 0.20 -4.51 0.28
C GLY A 144 -1.02 -4.52 -0.65
N SER A 145 -1.01 -3.75 -1.75
CA SER A 145 -2.17 -3.61 -2.64
C SER A 145 -2.55 -4.95 -3.30
N GLU A 146 -1.61 -5.88 -3.46
CA GLU A 146 -1.85 -7.24 -3.96
C GLU A 146 -2.82 -8.06 -3.10
N VAL A 147 -3.06 -7.66 -1.85
CA VAL A 147 -4.00 -8.31 -0.91
C VAL A 147 -4.94 -7.30 -0.25
N SER A 148 -5.02 -6.07 -0.78
CA SER A 148 -5.83 -5.01 -0.19
C SER A 148 -7.14 -4.78 -0.94
N ARG A 149 -8.14 -4.38 -0.17
CA ARG A 149 -9.44 -3.89 -0.64
C ARG A 149 -9.43 -2.44 -1.15
N SER A 150 -8.28 -1.77 -1.16
CA SER A 150 -8.18 -0.33 -1.39
C SER A 150 -7.74 -0.01 -2.81
N VAL A 151 -8.24 1.11 -3.32
CA VAL A 151 -7.84 1.75 -4.58
C VAL A 151 -7.80 3.25 -4.36
N VAL A 152 -6.75 3.93 -4.83
CA VAL A 152 -6.63 5.39 -4.85
C VAL A 152 -6.41 5.88 -6.28
N ILE A 153 -7.37 6.64 -6.81
CA ILE A 153 -7.32 7.23 -8.16
C ILE A 153 -7.37 8.74 -8.09
N SER A 154 -6.49 9.41 -8.84
CA SER A 154 -6.45 10.86 -8.95
C SER A 154 -7.48 11.38 -9.96
N ASP A 155 -8.21 12.41 -9.58
CA ASP A 155 -9.00 13.21 -10.52
C ASP A 155 -8.08 14.20 -11.24
N SER A 156 -7.90 14.03 -12.54
CA SER A 156 -7.06 14.91 -13.35
C SER A 156 -7.58 16.35 -13.45
N LYS A 157 -8.86 16.60 -13.15
CA LYS A 157 -9.46 17.95 -13.18
C LYS A 157 -9.30 18.69 -11.86
N THR A 158 -9.46 18.00 -10.73
CA THR A 158 -9.43 18.62 -9.40
C THR A 158 -8.13 18.37 -8.64
N HIS A 159 -7.25 17.49 -9.15
CA HIS A 159 -6.04 17.00 -8.50
C HIS A 159 -6.28 16.32 -7.14
N LYS A 160 -7.54 16.01 -6.81
CA LYS A 160 -7.89 15.29 -5.59
C LYS A 160 -7.75 13.79 -5.78
N LYS A 161 -7.18 13.12 -4.77
CA LYS A 161 -7.13 11.67 -4.68
C LYS A 161 -8.47 11.14 -4.16
N ASN A 162 -9.07 10.20 -4.87
CA ASN A 162 -10.30 9.54 -4.48
C ASN A 162 -9.98 8.10 -4.09
N GLY A 163 -10.12 7.80 -2.79
CA GLY A 163 -9.89 6.48 -2.23
C GLY A 163 -11.20 5.75 -1.97
N VAL A 164 -11.30 4.50 -2.41
CA VAL A 164 -12.42 3.61 -2.07
C VAL A 164 -11.88 2.29 -1.51
N GLY A 165 -12.63 1.68 -0.59
CA GLY A 165 -12.23 0.45 0.09
C GLY A 165 -13.36 -0.57 0.17
N ASP A 166 -13.31 -1.62 -0.65
CA ASP A 166 -14.30 -2.70 -0.71
C ASP A 166 -13.64 -4.06 -1.00
N MET A 167 -14.02 -5.09 -0.23
CA MET A 167 -13.42 -6.44 -0.29
C MET A 167 -13.64 -7.15 -1.63
N GLU A 168 -14.58 -6.65 -2.43
CA GLU A 168 -14.79 -7.10 -3.81
C GLU A 168 -13.55 -6.82 -4.68
N MET A 169 -12.82 -5.72 -4.45
CA MET A 169 -11.64 -5.34 -5.25
C MET A 169 -10.36 -6.08 -4.86
N MET A 170 -10.41 -6.94 -3.83
CA MET A 170 -9.23 -7.67 -3.40
C MET A 170 -8.83 -8.67 -4.49
N PRO A 171 -7.56 -8.72 -4.93
CA PRO A 171 -7.13 -9.62 -5.99
C PRO A 171 -7.37 -11.10 -5.66
N ASP A 172 -7.53 -11.91 -6.69
CA ASP A 172 -7.72 -13.36 -6.57
C ASP A 172 -6.40 -14.06 -6.29
N ILE A 173 -5.31 -13.58 -6.89
CA ILE A 173 -3.98 -14.17 -6.72
C ILE A 173 -2.95 -13.08 -6.46
N ALA A 174 -2.03 -13.34 -5.54
CA ALA A 174 -0.83 -12.54 -5.34
C ALA A 174 0.41 -13.41 -5.53
N ILE A 175 1.33 -13.00 -6.40
CA ILE A 175 2.61 -13.69 -6.67
C ILE A 175 3.77 -12.82 -6.20
N LEU A 176 4.45 -13.27 -5.15
CA LEU A 176 5.52 -12.54 -4.47
C LEU A 176 6.89 -13.01 -4.95
N GLU A 177 7.31 -12.49 -6.12
CA GLU A 177 8.64 -12.76 -6.70
C GLU A 177 9.68 -11.75 -6.16
N PRO A 178 10.60 -12.16 -5.25
CA PRO A 178 11.57 -11.25 -4.65
C PRO A 178 12.52 -10.61 -5.66
N LYS A 179 12.85 -11.28 -6.79
CA LYS A 179 13.78 -10.75 -7.79
C LYS A 179 13.26 -9.47 -8.46
N LEU A 180 11.95 -9.28 -8.52
CA LEU A 180 11.32 -8.06 -9.06
C LEU A 180 11.55 -6.83 -8.18
N THR A 181 12.01 -7.01 -6.94
CA THR A 181 12.21 -5.91 -5.97
C THR A 181 13.68 -5.46 -5.88
N ILE A 182 14.63 -6.19 -6.48
CA ILE A 182 16.07 -5.92 -6.34
C ILE A 182 16.45 -4.56 -6.91
N SER A 183 15.80 -4.15 -8.00
CA SER A 183 16.08 -2.91 -8.73
C SER A 183 15.56 -1.65 -8.05
N LEU A 184 14.78 -1.79 -6.98
CA LEU A 184 14.24 -0.63 -6.27
C LEU A 184 15.40 0.23 -5.74
N PRO A 185 15.40 1.55 -6.03
CA PRO A 185 16.35 2.46 -5.43
C PRO A 185 16.31 2.37 -3.90
N LYS A 186 17.46 2.66 -3.25
CA LYS A 186 17.58 2.62 -1.79
C LYS A 186 16.52 3.50 -1.10
N SER A 187 16.27 4.70 -1.60
CA SER A 187 15.25 5.60 -1.07
C SER A 187 13.84 5.01 -1.13
N ILE A 188 13.50 4.33 -2.23
CA ILE A 188 12.19 3.66 -2.39
C ILE A 188 12.11 2.43 -1.48
N THR A 189 13.20 1.67 -1.34
CA THR A 189 13.27 0.53 -0.41
C THR A 189 13.03 0.97 1.04
N ALA A 190 13.67 2.07 1.45
CA ALA A 190 13.46 2.66 2.77
C ALA A 190 12.00 3.11 2.96
N ALA A 191 11.48 3.93 2.03
CA ALA A 191 10.14 4.48 2.13
C ALA A 191 9.07 3.38 2.15
N THR A 192 9.13 2.42 1.22
CA THR A 192 8.15 1.32 1.14
C THR A 192 8.27 0.34 2.30
N GLY A 193 9.48 0.06 2.79
CA GLY A 193 9.64 -0.77 3.98
C GLY A 193 9.07 -0.12 5.24
N MET A 194 9.24 1.19 5.40
CA MET A 194 8.64 1.95 6.52
C MET A 194 7.13 2.10 6.38
N ASP A 195 6.61 2.15 5.15
CA ASP A 195 5.18 2.07 4.88
C ASP A 195 4.59 0.75 5.39
N ALA A 196 5.19 -0.38 5.01
CA ALA A 196 4.80 -1.70 5.50
C ALA A 196 4.89 -1.85 7.04
N LEU A 197 5.89 -1.21 7.67
CA LEU A 197 6.01 -1.17 9.12
C LEU A 197 4.87 -0.37 9.76
N THR A 198 4.58 0.80 9.19
CA THR A 198 3.48 1.67 9.62
C THR A 198 2.15 0.93 9.50
N HIS A 199 1.89 0.27 8.37
CA HIS A 199 0.71 -0.56 8.16
C HIS A 199 0.50 -1.56 9.29
N ALA A 200 1.54 -2.31 9.66
CA ALA A 200 1.43 -3.32 10.70
C ALA A 200 1.24 -2.70 12.09
N ILE A 201 1.98 -1.63 12.42
CA ILE A 201 1.85 -0.94 13.71
C ILE A 201 0.44 -0.36 13.87
N GLU A 202 -0.07 0.35 12.87
CA GLU A 202 -1.42 0.93 12.92
C GLU A 202 -2.51 -0.14 12.93
N ALA A 203 -2.35 -1.24 12.18
CA ALA A 203 -3.28 -2.36 12.23
C ALA A 203 -3.33 -2.98 13.64
N ARG A 204 -2.18 -3.11 14.30
CA ARG A 204 -2.04 -3.71 15.64
C ARG A 204 -2.67 -2.87 16.75
N VAL A 205 -2.73 -1.55 16.58
CA VAL A 205 -3.39 -0.65 17.54
C VAL A 205 -4.77 -0.18 17.11
N SER A 206 -5.23 -0.50 15.90
CA SER A 206 -6.55 -0.10 15.41
C SER A 206 -7.67 -0.46 16.39
N ARG A 207 -8.69 0.39 16.52
CA ARG A 207 -9.93 0.09 17.27
C ARG A 207 -10.74 -1.08 16.70
N ARG A 208 -10.36 -1.56 15.51
CA ARG A 208 -10.91 -2.77 14.87
C ARG A 208 -9.98 -3.98 14.94
N SER A 209 -8.84 -3.85 15.61
CA SER A 209 -7.89 -4.96 15.79
C SER A 209 -8.57 -6.17 16.42
N ASN A 210 -7.98 -7.32 16.17
CA ASN A 210 -8.43 -8.61 16.68
C ASN A 210 -7.26 -9.60 16.60
N MET A 211 -7.38 -10.69 17.34
CA MET A 211 -6.32 -11.70 17.48
C MET A 211 -5.71 -12.20 16.16
N VAL A 212 -6.49 -12.31 15.08
CA VAL A 212 -5.97 -12.78 13.78
C VAL A 212 -5.11 -11.68 13.14
N ALA A 213 -5.62 -10.44 13.10
CA ALA A 213 -4.87 -9.31 12.57
C ALA A 213 -3.63 -9.00 13.42
N ASP A 214 -3.72 -9.15 14.74
CA ASP A 214 -2.61 -8.93 15.68
C ASP A 214 -1.47 -9.92 15.44
N ALA A 215 -1.80 -11.21 15.23
CA ALA A 215 -0.79 -12.23 14.93
C ALA A 215 -0.05 -11.96 13.61
N LEU A 216 -0.77 -11.48 12.58
CA LEU A 216 -0.18 -11.08 11.31
C LEU A 216 0.70 -9.84 11.48
N ALA A 217 0.18 -8.80 12.14
CA ALA A 217 0.89 -7.55 12.36
C ALA A 217 2.17 -7.76 13.18
N ASP A 218 2.12 -8.50 14.29
CA ASP A 218 3.28 -8.77 15.12
C ASP A 218 4.38 -9.53 14.35
N LYS A 219 3.98 -10.47 13.50
CA LYS A 219 4.92 -11.19 12.62
C LYS A 219 5.55 -10.24 11.59
N ALA A 220 4.75 -9.41 10.92
CA ALA A 220 5.25 -8.45 9.94
C ALA A 220 6.20 -7.43 10.59
N ILE A 221 5.85 -6.83 11.73
CA ILE A 221 6.69 -5.87 12.46
C ILE A 221 8.05 -6.49 12.77
N ARG A 222 8.07 -7.72 13.31
CA ARG A 222 9.31 -8.42 13.66
C ARG A 222 10.19 -8.67 12.45
N GLU A 223 9.62 -9.16 11.34
CA GLU A 223 10.39 -9.50 10.15
C GLU A 223 10.86 -8.25 9.39
N ILE A 224 10.05 -7.18 9.34
CA ILE A 224 10.46 -5.89 8.75
C ILE A 224 11.63 -5.31 9.55
N TYR A 225 11.53 -5.22 10.87
CA TYR A 225 12.59 -4.70 11.73
C TYR A 225 13.93 -5.44 11.53
N LYS A 226 13.88 -6.77 11.38
CA LYS A 226 15.08 -7.59 11.16
C LYS A 226 15.74 -7.38 9.80
N ASN A 227 14.97 -7.09 8.75
CA ASN A 227 15.44 -7.21 7.37
C ASN A 227 15.54 -5.87 6.63
N ILE A 228 14.81 -4.83 7.04
CA ILE A 228 14.74 -3.55 6.29
C ILE A 228 16.11 -2.88 6.12
N ILE A 229 16.94 -2.89 7.17
CA ILE A 229 18.29 -2.32 7.11
C ILE A 229 19.19 -3.09 6.13
N THR A 230 19.09 -4.42 6.12
CA THR A 230 19.84 -5.27 5.18
C THR A 230 19.37 -5.04 3.76
N ALA A 231 18.06 -5.07 3.50
CA ALA A 231 17.51 -4.80 2.16
C ALA A 231 17.91 -3.40 1.64
N PHE A 232 18.03 -2.41 2.53
CA PHE A 232 18.48 -1.06 2.20
C PHE A 232 19.99 -0.97 1.92
N LYS A 233 20.83 -1.57 2.77
CA LYS A 233 22.30 -1.48 2.67
C LYS A 233 22.86 -2.41 1.59
N GLU A 234 22.24 -3.57 1.41
CA GLU A 234 22.58 -4.65 0.46
C GLU A 234 21.39 -4.92 -0.49
N PRO A 235 21.16 -4.08 -1.53
CA PRO A 235 20.00 -4.18 -2.42
C PRO A 235 19.82 -5.54 -3.13
N GLU A 236 20.92 -6.27 -3.35
CA GLU A 236 20.96 -7.58 -4.01
C GLU A 236 20.77 -8.76 -3.04
N ASN A 237 20.60 -8.50 -1.73
CA ASN A 237 20.36 -9.54 -0.74
C ASN A 237 18.93 -10.11 -0.91
N ILE A 238 18.82 -11.16 -1.73
CA ILE A 238 17.53 -11.77 -2.10
C ILE A 238 16.74 -12.23 -0.88
N HIS A 239 17.41 -12.73 0.16
CA HIS A 239 16.74 -13.17 1.39
C HIS A 239 16.06 -12.00 2.11
N ALA A 240 16.78 -10.88 2.28
CA ALA A 240 16.20 -9.69 2.90
C ALA A 240 15.06 -9.11 2.05
N ARG A 241 15.20 -9.11 0.72
CA ARG A 241 14.16 -8.69 -0.23
C ARG A 241 12.90 -9.56 -0.12
N GLU A 242 13.05 -10.87 -0.09
CA GLU A 242 11.96 -11.83 0.09
C GLU A 242 11.23 -11.62 1.43
N LYS A 243 11.97 -11.49 2.53
CA LYS A 243 11.37 -11.22 3.85
C LYS A 243 10.62 -9.90 3.88
N MET A 244 11.16 -8.85 3.28
CA MET A 244 10.47 -7.56 3.18
C MET A 244 9.19 -7.67 2.34
N LEU A 245 9.24 -8.34 1.19
CA LEU A 245 8.09 -8.51 0.30
C LEU A 245 6.95 -9.27 0.99
N ILE A 246 7.25 -10.45 1.55
CA ILE A 246 6.26 -11.26 2.29
C ILE A 246 5.71 -10.49 3.49
N SER A 247 6.56 -9.78 4.23
CA SER A 247 6.11 -9.03 5.42
C SER A 247 5.20 -7.86 5.05
N ALA A 248 5.47 -7.17 3.94
CA ALA A 248 4.59 -6.11 3.43
C ALA A 248 3.22 -6.67 3.04
N THR A 249 3.16 -7.84 2.40
CA THR A 249 1.90 -8.53 2.10
C THR A 249 1.17 -8.96 3.38
N ILE A 250 1.88 -9.49 4.38
CA ILE A 250 1.28 -9.84 5.69
C ILE A 250 0.69 -8.60 6.37
N SER A 251 1.39 -7.45 6.35
CA SER A 251 0.85 -6.17 6.79
C SER A 251 -0.42 -5.82 6.01
N GLY A 252 -0.42 -6.03 4.70
CA GLY A 252 -1.57 -5.89 3.79
C GLY A 252 -2.81 -6.66 4.25
N ILE A 253 -2.65 -7.95 4.51
CA ILE A 253 -3.73 -8.83 4.99
C ILE A 253 -4.25 -8.34 6.36
N ALA A 254 -3.36 -7.85 7.24
CA ALA A 254 -3.79 -7.30 8.51
C ALA A 254 -4.61 -6.01 8.31
N PHE A 255 -4.02 -4.96 7.74
CA PHE A 255 -4.66 -3.64 7.68
C PHE A 255 -5.90 -3.64 6.80
N THR A 256 -5.98 -4.48 5.77
CA THR A 256 -7.17 -4.46 4.90
C THR A 256 -8.44 -4.82 5.68
N ASN A 257 -8.30 -5.64 6.73
CA ASN A 257 -9.38 -6.13 7.56
C ASN A 257 -9.68 -5.23 8.77
N VAL A 258 -8.66 -4.62 9.36
CA VAL A 258 -8.78 -3.80 10.58
C VAL A 258 -8.56 -2.31 10.36
N SER A 259 -8.34 -1.89 9.11
CA SER A 259 -8.00 -0.52 8.73
C SER A 259 -6.67 -0.07 9.34
N LEU A 260 -6.39 1.23 9.20
CA LEU A 260 -5.16 1.90 9.62
C LEU A 260 -5.48 2.95 10.70
N GLY A 261 -4.62 3.95 10.87
CA GLY A 261 -4.79 5.04 11.83
C GLY A 261 -4.42 6.41 11.26
N ILE A 262 -4.11 7.34 12.14
CA ILE A 262 -3.86 8.74 11.75
C ILE A 262 -2.49 9.00 11.13
N VAL A 263 -1.53 8.07 11.12
CA VAL A 263 -0.30 8.24 10.32
C VAL A 263 -0.69 8.39 8.86
N HIS A 264 -1.53 7.49 8.34
CA HIS A 264 -2.02 7.56 6.97
C HIS A 264 -2.90 8.78 6.74
N SER A 265 -3.79 9.11 7.68
CA SER A 265 -4.66 10.29 7.54
C SER A 265 -3.89 11.62 7.55
N LEU A 266 -2.75 11.70 8.23
CA LEU A 266 -1.84 12.85 8.13
C LEU A 266 -1.03 12.81 6.82
N SER A 267 -0.56 11.64 6.40
CA SER A 267 0.29 11.49 5.20
C SER A 267 -0.44 11.72 3.88
N HIS A 268 -1.70 11.32 3.75
CA HIS A 268 -2.46 11.49 2.50
C HIS A 268 -2.53 12.96 2.02
N PRO A 269 -2.98 13.93 2.84
CA PRO A 269 -3.02 15.33 2.42
C PRO A 269 -1.63 15.93 2.25
N ILE A 270 -0.62 15.49 3.02
CA ILE A 270 0.79 15.92 2.81
C ILE A 270 1.31 15.48 1.45
N GLY A 271 1.08 14.21 1.08
CA GLY A 271 1.47 13.70 -0.23
C GLY A 271 0.73 14.41 -1.36
N GLY A 272 -0.57 14.67 -1.21
CA GLY A 272 -1.36 15.40 -2.21
C GLY A 272 -0.94 16.86 -2.39
N LYS A 273 -0.58 17.56 -1.29
CA LYS A 273 -0.25 18.99 -1.33
C LYS A 273 1.22 19.25 -1.70
N PHE A 274 2.15 18.51 -1.12
CA PHE A 274 3.58 18.77 -1.20
C PHE A 274 4.36 17.72 -2.01
N ASN A 275 3.67 16.75 -2.61
CA ASN A 275 4.27 15.66 -3.39
C ASN A 275 5.32 14.86 -2.60
N VAL A 276 5.16 14.76 -1.28
CA VAL A 276 6.01 13.89 -0.45
C VAL A 276 5.65 12.43 -0.75
N PRO A 277 6.63 11.57 -1.10
CA PRO A 277 6.37 10.14 -1.30
C PRO A 277 5.67 9.51 -0.09
N HIS A 278 4.65 8.69 -0.32
CA HIS A 278 3.75 8.19 0.73
C HIS A 278 4.49 7.51 1.90
N GLY A 279 5.32 6.51 1.60
CA GLY A 279 6.06 5.79 2.63
C GLY A 279 7.10 6.66 3.37
N LEU A 280 7.62 7.70 2.71
CA LEU A 280 8.50 8.68 3.33
C LEU A 280 7.73 9.54 4.35
N SER A 281 6.55 10.04 3.96
CA SER A 281 5.66 10.76 4.85
C SER A 281 5.26 9.91 6.07
N ASN A 282 4.87 8.64 5.83
CA ASN A 282 4.53 7.71 6.90
C ASN A 282 5.69 7.50 7.87
N ALA A 283 6.91 7.31 7.37
CA ALA A 283 8.10 7.12 8.19
C ALA A 283 8.40 8.33 9.09
N ILE A 284 8.31 9.56 8.55
CA ILE A 284 8.53 10.80 9.30
C ILE A 284 7.46 10.98 10.39
N ILE A 285 6.19 10.70 10.07
CA ILE A 285 5.04 10.97 10.93
C ILE A 285 4.87 9.93 12.04
N LEU A 286 5.20 8.66 11.77
CA LEU A 286 5.01 7.53 12.68
C LEU A 286 5.47 7.78 14.14
N PRO A 287 6.71 8.26 14.42
CA PRO A 287 7.14 8.48 15.81
C PRO A 287 6.26 9.49 16.57
N TYR A 288 5.80 10.55 15.90
CA TYR A 288 4.94 11.58 16.49
C TYR A 288 3.54 11.03 16.81
N VAL A 289 2.99 10.20 15.93
CA VAL A 289 1.68 9.56 16.15
C VAL A 289 1.75 8.51 17.24
N ILE A 290 2.83 7.73 17.34
CA ILE A 290 3.03 6.79 18.46
C ILE A 290 2.98 7.55 19.79
N GLU A 291 3.66 8.69 19.89
CA GLU A 291 3.64 9.54 21.09
C GLU A 291 2.24 10.06 21.40
N PHE A 292 1.52 10.58 20.39
CA PHE A 292 0.16 11.08 20.55
C PHE A 292 -0.82 9.99 21.00
N ASN A 293 -0.78 8.83 20.34
CA ASN A 293 -1.64 7.69 20.64
C ASN A 293 -1.32 7.07 22.01
N SER A 294 -0.11 7.26 22.54
CA SER A 294 0.30 6.78 23.87
C SER A 294 -0.37 7.51 25.04
N GLN A 295 -1.17 8.55 24.78
CA GLN A 295 -2.07 9.14 25.77
C GLN A 295 -3.17 8.15 26.21
N ASP A 296 -3.55 7.22 25.32
CA ASP A 296 -4.41 6.10 25.67
C ASP A 296 -3.57 4.98 26.31
N LYS A 297 -3.95 4.58 27.53
CA LYS A 297 -3.15 3.65 28.33
C LYS A 297 -3.04 2.26 27.71
N GLU A 298 -4.10 1.79 27.06
CA GLU A 298 -4.11 0.48 26.43
C GLU A 298 -3.27 0.48 25.15
N THR A 299 -3.41 1.53 24.34
CA THR A 299 -2.58 1.73 23.15
C THR A 299 -1.09 1.85 23.51
N LYS A 300 -0.76 2.60 24.56
CA LYS A 300 0.61 2.67 25.08
C LYS A 300 1.13 1.28 25.48
N ARG A 301 0.31 0.49 26.19
CA ARG A 301 0.67 -0.88 26.58
C ARG A 301 1.01 -1.74 25.37
N ILE A 302 0.23 -1.65 24.29
CA ILE A 302 0.48 -2.37 23.03
C ILE A 302 1.78 -1.88 22.37
N TYR A 303 2.04 -0.57 22.32
CA TYR A 303 3.32 -0.06 21.82
C TYR A 303 4.52 -0.52 22.65
N ASP A 304 4.38 -0.60 23.98
CA ASP A 304 5.41 -1.13 24.87
C ASP A 304 5.65 -2.65 24.59
N GLU A 305 4.60 -3.44 24.30
CA GLU A 305 4.73 -4.85 23.87
C GLU A 305 5.49 -4.97 22.55
N ILE A 306 5.15 -4.14 21.56
CA ILE A 306 5.85 -4.10 20.27
C ILE A 306 7.32 -3.73 20.48
N ALA A 307 7.61 -2.73 21.31
CA ALA A 307 8.98 -2.33 21.62
C ALA A 307 9.76 -3.49 22.28
N GLN A 308 9.18 -4.15 23.29
CA GLN A 308 9.80 -5.32 23.94
C GLN A 308 10.06 -6.47 22.97
N MET A 309 9.18 -6.66 21.99
CA MET A 309 9.34 -7.65 20.93
C MET A 309 10.55 -7.37 20.03
N LEU A 310 10.87 -6.10 19.78
CA LEU A 310 11.90 -5.63 18.85
C LEU A 310 13.24 -5.36 19.53
N ASP A 311 13.24 -4.52 20.57
CA ASP A 311 14.39 -4.19 21.42
C ASP A 311 13.91 -3.80 22.82
N LYS A 312 14.12 -4.70 23.77
CA LYS A 312 13.69 -4.55 25.18
C LYS A 312 14.28 -3.34 25.92
N ASN A 313 15.30 -2.67 25.36
CA ASN A 313 15.98 -1.55 26.02
C ASN A 313 15.49 -0.18 25.55
N ARG A 314 14.59 -0.13 24.55
CA ARG A 314 14.12 1.11 23.94
C ARG A 314 12.60 1.14 23.92
N ASN A 315 12.04 2.35 23.90
CA ASN A 315 10.62 2.51 23.57
C ASN A 315 10.43 2.48 22.04
N LEU A 316 9.18 2.35 21.58
CA LEU A 316 8.91 2.21 20.14
C LEU A 316 9.28 3.46 19.34
N VAL A 317 9.15 4.66 19.92
CA VAL A 317 9.54 5.92 19.26
C VAL A 317 11.04 5.91 18.96
N GLU A 318 11.88 5.58 19.95
CA GLU A 318 13.34 5.47 19.80
C GLU A 318 13.76 4.43 18.75
N ILE A 319 13.04 3.32 18.67
CA ILE A 319 13.28 2.27 17.66
C ILE A 319 13.00 2.80 16.26
N VAL A 320 11.86 3.47 16.06
CA VAL A 320 11.45 4.03 14.77
C VAL A 320 12.38 5.18 14.35
N GLU A 321 12.75 6.08 15.26
CA GLU A 321 13.70 7.16 14.98
C GLU A 321 15.09 6.62 14.57
N GLU A 322 15.57 5.56 15.23
CA GLU A 322 16.83 4.92 14.85
C GLU A 322 16.74 4.23 13.48
N LEU A 323 15.62 3.56 13.18
CA LEU A 323 15.40 3.01 11.84
C LEU A 323 15.42 4.11 10.78
N ASN A 324 14.67 5.20 10.99
CA ASN A 324 14.63 6.34 10.07
C ASN A 324 16.03 6.87 9.80
N LYS A 325 16.82 7.07 10.87
CA LYS A 325 18.22 7.51 10.76
C LYS A 325 19.07 6.54 9.94
N GLN A 326 18.98 5.23 10.17
CA GLN A 326 19.77 4.24 9.42
C GLN A 326 19.32 4.08 7.95
N LEU A 327 18.08 4.45 7.65
CA LEU A 327 17.47 4.43 6.32
C LEU A 327 17.62 5.76 5.56
N ASN A 328 18.34 6.73 6.14
CA ASN A 328 18.49 8.09 5.61
C ASN A 328 17.15 8.81 5.38
N ILE A 329 16.18 8.57 6.27
CA ILE A 329 14.89 9.25 6.29
C ILE A 329 15.05 10.54 7.13
N PRO A 330 14.65 11.71 6.60
CA PRO A 330 14.60 12.98 7.34
C PRO A 330 13.89 12.84 8.68
N LYS A 331 14.28 13.63 9.67
CA LYS A 331 13.61 13.59 10.98
C LYS A 331 12.25 14.29 10.94
N THR A 332 12.14 15.34 10.12
CA THR A 332 10.97 16.22 10.08
C THR A 332 10.48 16.43 8.65
N LEU A 333 9.21 16.83 8.47
CA LEU A 333 8.71 17.18 7.14
C LEU A 333 9.39 18.45 6.60
N LYS A 334 9.84 19.37 7.47
CA LYS A 334 10.55 20.59 7.06
C LYS A 334 11.85 20.31 6.33
N GLU A 335 12.60 19.28 6.72
CA GLU A 335 13.82 18.87 6.02
C GLU A 335 13.58 18.46 4.55
N TYR A 336 12.35 18.05 4.21
CA TYR A 336 11.97 17.67 2.85
C TYR A 336 11.22 18.79 2.10
N ILE A 337 10.19 19.36 2.72
CA ILE A 337 9.31 20.39 2.11
C ILE A 337 10.02 21.75 2.05
N ASN A 338 10.72 22.12 3.12
CA ASN A 338 11.51 23.35 3.24
C ASN A 338 10.75 24.63 2.81
N ASN A 339 9.48 24.77 3.20
CA ASN A 339 8.64 25.93 2.87
C ASN A 339 7.63 26.25 3.99
N ASP A 340 8.09 26.93 5.04
CA ASP A 340 7.30 27.23 6.24
C ASP A 340 6.03 28.05 5.93
N ILE A 341 6.13 28.98 4.98
CA ILE A 341 5.00 29.87 4.61
C ILE A 341 3.90 29.05 3.95
N GLU A 342 4.26 28.21 2.98
CA GLU A 342 3.28 27.37 2.29
C GLU A 342 2.69 26.33 3.26
N PHE A 343 3.50 25.74 4.13
CA PHE A 343 3.02 24.78 5.12
C PHE A 343 1.99 25.39 6.07
N GLU A 344 2.32 26.50 6.75
CA GLU A 344 1.42 27.14 7.70
C GLU A 344 0.15 27.70 7.04
N SER A 345 0.24 28.18 5.79
CA SER A 345 -0.95 28.68 5.07
C SER A 345 -1.95 27.58 4.69
N ASN A 346 -1.55 26.30 4.67
CA ASN A 346 -2.42 25.16 4.33
C ASN A 346 -2.83 24.32 5.54
N ILE A 347 -2.32 24.61 6.75
CA ILE A 347 -2.49 23.78 7.96
C ILE A 347 -3.95 23.43 8.27
N GLN A 348 -4.86 24.39 8.13
CA GLN A 348 -6.29 24.20 8.42
C GLN A 348 -6.97 23.28 7.41
N GLU A 349 -6.56 23.32 6.13
CA GLU A 349 -7.09 22.45 5.09
C GLU A 349 -6.57 21.02 5.29
N LEU A 350 -5.26 20.88 5.54
CA LEU A 350 -4.64 19.59 5.85
C LEU A 350 -5.32 18.92 7.05
N ALA A 351 -5.60 19.66 8.13
CA ALA A 351 -6.28 19.15 9.32
C ALA A 351 -7.72 18.69 9.04
N LYS A 352 -8.47 19.42 8.20
CA LYS A 352 -9.82 19.02 7.79
C LYS A 352 -9.80 17.77 6.92
N ASP A 353 -8.86 17.68 6.00
CA ASP A 353 -8.69 16.51 5.13
C ASP A 353 -8.29 15.27 5.95
N ALA A 354 -7.35 15.40 6.89
CA ALA A 354 -6.96 14.32 7.79
C ALA A 354 -8.14 13.84 8.67
N MET A 355 -8.95 14.78 9.18
CA MET A 355 -10.16 14.44 9.95
C MET A 355 -11.21 13.72 9.10
N ALA A 356 -11.35 14.09 7.83
CA ALA A 356 -12.30 13.48 6.89
C ALA A 356 -11.84 12.12 6.36
N ASP A 357 -10.54 11.83 6.42
CA ASP A 357 -9.94 10.59 5.93
C ASP A 357 -10.51 9.34 6.63
N GLY A 358 -10.65 8.26 5.85
CA GLY A 358 -11.25 7.02 6.33
C GLY A 358 -10.45 6.32 7.44
N CYS A 359 -9.13 6.49 7.48
CA CYS A 359 -8.25 5.81 8.43
C CYS A 359 -8.38 6.40 9.85
N THR A 360 -8.68 7.71 9.98
CA THR A 360 -8.93 8.38 11.26
C THR A 360 -9.98 7.64 12.08
N LYS A 361 -11.06 7.16 11.44
CA LYS A 361 -12.20 6.49 12.11
C LYS A 361 -11.81 5.28 12.96
N THR A 362 -10.66 4.66 12.67
CA THR A 362 -10.20 3.44 13.32
C THR A 362 -9.00 3.67 14.24
N ASN A 363 -8.47 4.89 14.30
CA ASN A 363 -7.40 5.24 15.21
C ASN A 363 -7.86 5.19 16.69
N PRO A 364 -7.00 4.78 17.64
CA PRO A 364 -7.33 4.73 19.08
C PRO A 364 -7.88 6.03 19.64
N ILE A 365 -7.23 7.15 19.31
CA ILE A 365 -7.64 8.49 19.71
C ILE A 365 -8.05 9.25 18.46
N ILE A 366 -9.26 9.78 18.42
CA ILE A 366 -9.71 10.62 17.30
C ILE A 366 -9.33 12.06 17.62
N PRO A 367 -8.34 12.67 16.93
CA PRO A 367 -7.96 14.05 17.20
C PRO A 367 -9.08 15.01 16.80
N THR A 368 -9.19 16.12 17.52
CA THR A 368 -9.91 17.30 17.07
C THR A 368 -9.14 17.98 15.91
N ILE A 369 -9.79 18.88 15.19
CA ILE A 369 -9.13 19.65 14.11
C ILE A 369 -7.91 20.41 14.67
N ASN A 370 -8.02 21.03 15.85
CA ASN A 370 -6.91 21.74 16.47
C ASN A 370 -5.75 20.80 16.82
N GLU A 371 -6.04 19.61 17.34
CA GLU A 371 -4.99 18.60 17.60
C GLU A 371 -4.35 18.09 16.31
N PHE A 372 -5.09 17.98 15.21
CA PHE A 372 -4.51 17.70 13.90
C PHE A 372 -3.57 18.81 13.44
N GLU A 373 -3.95 20.09 13.59
CA GLU A 373 -3.05 21.21 13.27
C GLU A 373 -1.77 21.17 14.10
N ASP A 374 -1.88 20.90 15.41
CA ASP A 374 -0.73 20.78 16.31
C ASP A 374 0.15 19.58 15.94
N LEU A 375 -0.45 18.44 15.59
CA LEU A 375 0.28 17.26 15.13
C LEU A 375 1.03 17.53 13.81
N PHE A 376 0.40 18.20 12.86
CA PHE A 376 1.06 18.60 11.61
C PHE A 376 2.26 19.51 11.89
N ARG A 377 2.10 20.52 12.76
CA ARG A 377 3.22 21.40 13.16
C ARG A 377 4.33 20.61 13.85
N LYS A 378 3.98 19.66 14.71
CA LYS A 378 4.97 18.80 15.39
C LYS A 378 5.74 17.95 14.38
N CYS A 379 5.06 17.28 13.45
CA CYS A 379 5.71 16.50 12.39
C CYS A 379 6.58 17.36 11.47
N TYR A 380 6.19 18.61 11.24
CA TYR A 380 6.92 19.53 10.37
C TYR A 380 8.14 20.16 11.04
N TYR A 381 8.02 20.64 12.27
CA TYR A 381 9.10 21.37 12.93
C TYR A 381 10.00 20.52 13.83
N GLY A 382 9.52 19.37 14.31
CA GLY A 382 10.24 18.52 15.27
C GLY A 382 9.74 18.69 16.69
#